data_AF-A0A142KWD6-F1
#
_entry.id   AF-A0A142KWD6-F1
#
_cell.length_a   1.000
_cell.length_b   1.000
_cell.length_c   1.000
_cell.angle_alpha   90.00
_cell.angle_beta   90.00
_cell.angle_gamma   90.00
#
_symmetry.space_group_name_H-M   'P 1'
#
loop_
_entity.id
_entity.type
_entity.pdbx_description
1 polymer ?
#
loop_
_entity_poly.entity_id
_entity_poly.type
_entity_poly.pdbx_seq_one_letter_code
_entity_poly.pdbx_strand_id
1 'polypeptide(L)'
;MLRRYSKTRLVTNGAVQSNGDSAAMNIKPPGIELYEKRVQEMSKLLEETQKKMDQLTEELRLREKRETELQEDLEGQKDTLFAAQRTVSEIKSEKDSITKLLEEKDSFIQRLVAEKASLEGMLQKANMEKGVDKFKNSATDEQINDLRNELKVRSDELRSAHETVKQLSNEKELVEQKLHRAEKKLMNEAQNLEKQFSRERDTLRKRVSELEKKLMEQTKEFSVAESMLSLRTSELEALQGSLKELEELREMKEDIDRKNAQTAAILKKQAEQLVEIESLYKEEQILRKRYFNMMEDMKGKIRVYARWRPLSVKEKTEGQKSVLVSPDEFTLEHPWKDDKPKQHQFDHVFDDTATQDDVFESTKFLVQSAVDGYNVCIFAYGQTGSGKTFTIYGSDNNPGLTPRATEELFRVIHRDRNKFCFTLKAYMVELYQDTLVDLLLPKNAKKQKLEIKKDSKGMVVVENATLLTIVSREELQAVVTKGIEQRHTSGTQMNAESSRSHLILSVIVESTNLQTQIQVKGKLSFVDLAGSERVKKSGSAGEQLKEAQSINKSLSALGDVISALSTETQHI
;
A
#
# COMPACT_ATOMS: atom_id res chain seq x y z
N MET A 1 22.16 34.35 -36.43
CA MET A 1 23.24 33.41 -36.83
C MET A 1 22.79 31.99 -36.52
N LEU A 2 22.81 31.12 -37.55
CA LEU A 2 22.97 29.64 -37.54
C LEU A 2 22.15 28.78 -36.53
N ARG A 3 21.54 27.64 -36.86
CA ARG A 3 21.25 26.88 -38.10
C ARG A 3 20.35 25.68 -37.68
N ARG A 4 19.32 25.39 -38.49
CA ARG A 4 18.88 24.08 -39.06
C ARG A 4 18.87 22.78 -38.21
N TYR A 5 17.76 22.04 -38.26
CA TYR A 5 17.50 20.82 -39.08
C TYR A 5 16.23 20.13 -38.52
N SER A 6 15.02 20.23 -39.10
CA SER A 6 14.45 19.47 -40.23
C SER A 6 14.66 17.94 -40.19
N LYS A 7 13.58 17.15 -40.09
CA LYS A 7 13.10 16.29 -41.21
C LYS A 7 11.80 15.53 -40.89
N THR A 8 10.82 15.82 -41.72
CA THR A 8 9.65 15.05 -42.12
C THR A 8 10.02 13.69 -42.72
N ARG A 9 9.22 12.63 -42.50
CA ARG A 9 8.70 11.82 -43.61
C ARG A 9 7.50 10.95 -43.22
N LEU A 10 6.52 11.00 -44.11
CA LEU A 10 5.32 10.18 -44.24
C LEU A 10 5.61 8.75 -44.73
N VAL A 11 4.56 7.93 -44.60
CA VAL A 11 4.16 6.73 -45.37
C VAL A 11 4.60 5.38 -44.78
N THR A 12 3.63 4.59 -44.29
CA THR A 12 3.13 3.39 -45.01
C THR A 12 1.94 2.76 -44.30
N ASN A 13 0.86 2.58 -45.06
CA ASN A 13 -0.26 1.70 -44.75
C ASN A 13 0.24 0.25 -44.71
N GLY A 14 -0.08 -0.46 -43.63
CA GLY A 14 0.07 -1.91 -43.52
C GLY A 14 -1.19 -2.47 -42.90
N ALA A 15 -2.10 -2.99 -43.74
CA ALA A 15 -3.23 -3.78 -43.31
C ALA A 15 -2.74 -5.18 -42.95
N VAL A 16 -3.00 -5.62 -41.72
CA VAL A 16 -3.01 -7.04 -41.33
C VAL A 16 -4.20 -7.24 -40.40
N GLN A 17 -5.19 -8.00 -40.88
CA GLN A 17 -6.23 -8.61 -40.06
C GLN A 17 -5.60 -9.73 -39.22
N SER A 18 -5.89 -9.79 -37.92
CA SER A 18 -6.14 -11.06 -37.23
C SER A 18 -6.90 -10.83 -35.92
N ASN A 19 -7.88 -11.71 -35.70
CA ASN A 19 -8.87 -11.74 -34.65
C ASN A 19 -8.27 -11.83 -33.24
N GLY A 20 -8.99 -11.29 -32.26
CA GLY A 20 -8.74 -11.54 -30.84
C GLY A 20 -9.67 -10.73 -29.95
N ASP A 21 -10.82 -11.31 -29.61
CA ASP A 21 -11.72 -10.83 -28.56
C ASP A 21 -10.97 -10.65 -27.24
N SER A 22 -11.01 -9.44 -26.69
CA SER A 22 -11.00 -9.22 -25.25
C SER A 22 -11.56 -7.84 -24.97
N ALA A 23 -12.74 -7.82 -24.38
CA ALA A 23 -13.47 -6.64 -23.95
C ALA A 23 -12.60 -5.78 -23.02
N ALA A 24 -12.00 -4.73 -23.58
CA ALA A 24 -11.48 -3.62 -22.79
C ALA A 24 -12.69 -2.88 -22.20
N MET A 25 -12.97 -3.12 -20.92
CA MET A 25 -13.86 -2.26 -20.13
C MET A 25 -13.21 -0.89 -20.01
N ASN A 26 -13.45 -0.08 -21.03
CA ASN A 26 -13.14 1.34 -21.08
C ASN A 26 -14.17 2.06 -20.20
N ILE A 27 -14.04 1.93 -18.89
CA ILE A 27 -14.85 2.71 -17.95
C ILE A 27 -14.23 4.11 -17.90
N LYS A 28 -14.53 4.92 -18.92
CA LYS A 28 -14.48 6.37 -18.80
C LYS A 28 -15.40 6.75 -17.62
N PRO A 29 -14.96 7.58 -16.67
CA PRO A 29 -15.83 8.01 -15.58
C PRO A 29 -17.07 8.68 -16.19
N PRO A 30 -18.30 8.25 -15.85
CA PRO A 30 -19.51 8.83 -16.39
C PRO A 30 -19.68 10.22 -15.77
N GLY A 31 -19.23 11.23 -16.50
CA GLY A 31 -19.33 12.62 -16.06
C GLY A 31 -18.54 13.57 -16.94
N ILE A 32 -17.29 13.24 -17.28
CA ILE A 32 -16.36 14.19 -17.90
C ILE A 32 -16.87 14.69 -19.27
N GLU A 33 -17.32 13.80 -20.16
CA GLU A 33 -17.87 14.21 -21.46
C GLU A 33 -19.17 15.04 -21.32
N LEU A 34 -19.98 14.76 -20.28
CA LEU A 34 -21.20 15.51 -20.01
C LEU A 34 -20.89 16.91 -19.46
N TYR A 35 -19.85 17.03 -18.63
CA TYR A 35 -19.34 18.29 -18.12
C TYR A 35 -18.63 19.10 -19.21
N GLU A 36 -17.79 18.48 -20.05
CA GLU A 36 -17.13 19.13 -21.18
C GLU A 36 -18.15 19.68 -22.19
N LYS A 37 -19.17 18.89 -22.53
CA LYS A 37 -20.23 19.34 -23.43
C LYS A 37 -21.01 20.52 -22.84
N ARG A 38 -21.27 20.50 -21.53
CA ARG A 38 -22.00 21.58 -20.84
C ARG A 38 -21.15 22.84 -20.64
N VAL A 39 -19.83 22.69 -20.44
CA VAL A 39 -18.87 23.79 -20.44
C VAL A 39 -18.78 24.42 -21.82
N GLN A 40 -18.70 23.63 -22.89
CA GLN A 40 -18.73 24.14 -24.26
C GLN A 40 -20.04 24.86 -24.59
N GLU A 41 -21.19 24.34 -24.16
CA GLU A 41 -22.49 25.01 -24.30
C GLU A 41 -22.54 26.35 -23.54
N MET A 42 -22.02 26.40 -22.31
CA MET A 42 -21.94 27.63 -21.51
C MET A 42 -20.98 28.65 -22.10
N SER A 43 -19.80 28.23 -22.57
CA SER A 43 -18.83 29.11 -23.24
C SER A 43 -19.37 29.67 -24.55
N LYS A 44 -20.11 28.86 -25.31
CA LYS A 44 -20.78 29.32 -26.52
C LYS A 44 -21.88 30.34 -26.20
N LEU A 45 -22.68 30.10 -25.15
CA LEU A 45 -23.68 31.07 -24.70
C LEU A 45 -23.04 32.39 -24.26
N LEU A 46 -21.91 32.32 -23.54
CA LEU A 46 -21.14 33.48 -23.08
C LEU A 46 -20.62 34.30 -24.28
N GLU A 47 -20.10 33.64 -25.31
CA GLU A 47 -19.63 34.30 -26.53
C GLU A 47 -20.78 34.93 -27.33
N GLU A 48 -21.94 34.26 -27.37
CA GLU A 48 -23.16 34.78 -28.03
C GLU A 48 -23.76 35.99 -27.30
N THR A 49 -23.74 36.01 -25.96
CA THR A 49 -24.23 37.16 -25.18
C THR A 49 -23.28 38.34 -25.26
N GLN A 50 -21.96 38.11 -25.23
CA GLN A 50 -20.94 39.15 -25.43
C GLN A 50 -21.08 39.81 -26.81
N LYS A 51 -21.20 39.02 -27.88
CA LYS A 51 -21.40 39.56 -29.25
C LYS A 51 -22.65 40.41 -29.38
N LYS A 52 -23.74 40.04 -28.70
CA LYS A 52 -24.98 40.84 -28.68
C LYS A 52 -24.80 42.15 -27.91
N MET A 53 -24.06 42.13 -26.80
CA MET A 53 -23.74 43.32 -26.01
C MET A 53 -22.92 44.32 -26.84
N ASP A 54 -21.90 43.84 -27.55
CA ASP A 54 -21.06 44.67 -28.42
C ASP A 54 -21.86 45.28 -29.59
N GLN A 55 -22.75 44.49 -30.21
CA GLN A 55 -23.65 44.96 -31.27
C GLN A 55 -24.58 46.08 -30.80
N LEU A 56 -25.22 45.91 -29.65
CA LEU A 56 -26.12 46.93 -29.09
C LEU A 56 -25.38 48.23 -28.73
N THR A 57 -24.13 48.11 -28.27
CA THR A 57 -23.29 49.26 -27.93
C THR A 57 -22.92 50.06 -29.17
N GLU A 58 -22.54 49.39 -30.27
CA GLU A 58 -22.21 50.06 -31.52
C GLU A 58 -23.43 50.71 -32.19
N GLU A 59 -24.60 50.06 -32.12
CA GLU A 59 -25.87 50.64 -32.57
C GLU A 59 -26.23 51.94 -31.82
N LEU A 60 -25.99 51.98 -30.50
CA LEU A 60 -26.22 53.16 -29.68
C LEU A 60 -25.29 54.30 -30.08
N ARG A 61 -23.99 54.02 -30.26
CA ARG A 61 -22.98 55.00 -30.68
C ARG A 61 -23.29 55.61 -32.06
N LEU A 62 -23.69 54.79 -33.03
CA LEU A 62 -24.08 55.25 -34.37
C LEU A 62 -25.30 56.19 -34.33
N ARG A 63 -26.23 55.95 -33.40
CA ARG A 63 -27.45 56.77 -33.25
C ARG A 63 -27.17 58.10 -32.58
N GLU A 64 -26.32 58.13 -31.55
CA GLU A 64 -25.86 59.38 -30.93
C GLU A 64 -25.16 60.29 -31.95
N LYS A 65 -24.31 59.71 -32.81
CA LYS A 65 -23.68 60.44 -33.91
C LYS A 65 -24.71 61.04 -34.89
N ARG A 66 -25.78 60.31 -35.20
CA ARG A 66 -26.84 60.80 -36.08
C ARG A 66 -27.65 61.93 -35.43
N GLU A 67 -27.84 61.89 -34.11
CA GLU A 67 -28.46 63.00 -33.37
C GLU A 67 -27.60 64.26 -33.45
N THR A 68 -26.27 64.14 -33.39
CA THR A 68 -25.36 65.28 -33.56
C THR A 68 -25.37 65.84 -35.00
N GLU A 69 -25.39 64.99 -36.02
CA GLU A 69 -25.48 65.41 -37.43
C GLU A 69 -26.78 66.21 -37.70
N LEU A 70 -27.92 65.75 -37.12
CA LEU A 70 -29.19 66.48 -37.21
C LEU A 70 -29.17 67.84 -36.49
N GLN A 71 -28.35 68.01 -35.45
CA GLN A 71 -28.18 69.29 -34.78
C GLN A 71 -27.36 70.26 -35.63
N GLU A 72 -26.32 69.78 -36.31
CA GLU A 72 -25.51 70.58 -37.25
C GLU A 72 -26.35 71.04 -38.45
N ASP A 73 -27.18 70.15 -39.03
CA ASP A 73 -28.09 70.50 -40.12
C ASP A 73 -29.10 71.60 -39.72
N LEU A 74 -29.61 71.54 -38.49
CA LEU A 74 -30.51 72.55 -37.94
C LEU A 74 -29.81 73.92 -37.86
N GLU A 75 -28.54 73.94 -37.48
CA GLU A 75 -27.73 75.16 -37.40
C GLU A 75 -27.46 75.74 -38.80
N GLY A 76 -27.12 74.89 -39.78
CA GLY A 76 -26.99 75.30 -41.18
C GLY A 76 -28.28 75.89 -41.76
N GLN A 77 -29.46 75.34 -41.42
CA GLN A 77 -30.73 75.92 -41.84
C GLN A 77 -31.01 77.28 -41.18
N LYS A 78 -30.61 77.49 -39.92
CA LYS A 78 -30.70 78.82 -39.28
C LYS A 78 -29.86 79.86 -40.01
N ASP A 79 -28.69 79.50 -40.50
CA ASP A 79 -27.84 80.41 -41.30
C ASP A 79 -28.52 80.79 -42.63
N THR A 80 -29.16 79.84 -43.31
CA THR A 80 -29.93 80.13 -44.54
C THR A 80 -31.13 81.03 -44.27
N LEU A 81 -31.81 80.86 -43.12
CA LEU A 81 -32.88 81.76 -42.69
C LEU A 81 -32.33 83.18 -42.45
N PHE A 82 -31.15 83.30 -41.87
CA PHE A 82 -30.47 84.58 -41.64
C PHE A 82 -30.11 85.27 -42.96
N ALA A 83 -29.64 84.52 -43.96
CA ALA A 83 -29.37 85.02 -45.30
C ALA A 83 -30.66 85.51 -45.99
N ALA A 84 -31.76 84.77 -45.87
CA ALA A 84 -33.05 85.20 -46.39
C ALA A 84 -33.56 86.49 -45.71
N GLN A 85 -33.38 86.64 -44.40
CA GLN A 85 -33.69 87.88 -43.68
C GLN A 85 -32.89 89.08 -44.20
N ARG A 86 -31.63 88.87 -44.60
CA ARG A 86 -30.79 89.91 -45.20
C ARG A 86 -31.35 90.39 -46.55
N THR A 87 -31.79 89.47 -47.41
CA THR A 87 -32.44 89.83 -48.69
C THR A 87 -33.75 90.60 -48.50
N VAL A 88 -34.53 90.26 -47.46
CA VAL A 88 -35.74 91.02 -47.08
C VAL A 88 -35.37 92.45 -46.63
N SER A 89 -34.25 92.61 -45.93
CA SER A 89 -33.74 93.92 -45.50
C SER A 89 -33.29 94.78 -46.70
N GLU A 90 -32.65 94.19 -47.69
CA GLU A 90 -32.23 94.86 -48.93
C GLU A 90 -33.44 95.38 -49.72
N ILE A 91 -34.48 94.56 -49.87
CA ILE A 91 -35.75 94.98 -50.52
C ILE A 91 -36.43 96.13 -49.74
N LYS A 92 -36.35 96.13 -48.41
CA LYS A 92 -36.87 97.26 -47.59
C LYS A 92 -36.08 98.55 -47.86
N SER A 93 -34.75 98.47 -47.96
CA SER A 93 -33.91 99.62 -48.29
C SER A 93 -34.24 100.22 -49.67
N GLU A 94 -34.48 99.36 -50.68
CA GLU A 94 -34.89 99.82 -52.02
C GLU A 94 -36.24 100.55 -51.99
N LYS A 95 -37.21 100.02 -51.23
CA LYS A 95 -38.51 100.67 -51.01
C LYS A 95 -38.35 102.08 -50.42
N ASP A 96 -37.49 102.24 -49.42
CA ASP A 96 -37.27 103.52 -48.75
C ASP A 96 -36.59 104.54 -49.67
N SER A 97 -35.68 104.07 -50.53
CA SER A 97 -35.02 104.91 -51.54
C SER A 97 -36.01 105.45 -52.58
N ILE A 98 -36.90 104.59 -53.10
CA ILE A 98 -37.97 105.00 -54.03
C ILE A 98 -38.92 106.01 -53.38
N THR A 99 -39.22 105.84 -52.09
CA THR A 99 -40.10 106.73 -51.35
C THR A 99 -39.50 108.14 -51.22
N LYS A 100 -38.21 108.26 -50.92
CA LYS A 100 -37.52 109.57 -50.88
C LYS A 100 -37.50 110.26 -52.24
N LEU A 101 -37.24 109.51 -53.31
CA LEU A 101 -37.27 110.03 -54.68
C LEU A 101 -38.65 110.60 -55.06
N LEU A 102 -39.73 109.95 -54.62
CA LEU A 102 -41.09 110.46 -54.80
C LEU A 102 -41.29 111.79 -54.06
N GLU A 103 -40.87 111.90 -52.80
CA GLU A 103 -40.98 113.13 -52.00
C GLU A 103 -40.19 114.31 -52.59
N GLU A 104 -38.99 114.05 -53.12
CA GLU A 104 -38.17 115.05 -53.81
C GLU A 104 -38.85 115.57 -55.08
N LYS A 105 -39.46 114.67 -55.86
CA LYS A 105 -40.17 115.03 -57.10
C LYS A 105 -41.45 115.79 -56.81
N ASP A 106 -42.20 115.42 -55.79
CA ASP A 106 -43.39 116.18 -55.36
C ASP A 106 -43.01 117.59 -54.90
N SER A 107 -41.93 117.73 -54.14
CA SER A 107 -41.40 119.04 -53.71
C SER A 107 -40.94 119.90 -54.90
N PHE A 108 -40.41 119.27 -55.95
CA PHE A 108 -40.04 119.95 -57.19
C PHE A 108 -41.27 120.41 -57.99
N ILE A 109 -42.29 119.57 -58.10
CA ILE A 109 -43.58 119.93 -58.71
C ILE A 109 -44.21 121.11 -57.97
N GLN A 110 -44.24 121.11 -56.63
CA GLN A 110 -44.79 122.22 -55.85
C GLN A 110 -44.07 123.55 -56.11
N ARG A 111 -42.74 123.54 -56.24
CA ARG A 111 -41.95 124.73 -56.61
C ARG A 111 -42.33 125.27 -57.99
N LEU A 112 -42.44 124.40 -58.99
CA LEU A 112 -42.84 124.78 -60.35
C LEU A 112 -44.27 125.35 -60.39
N VAL A 113 -45.19 124.79 -59.60
CA VAL A 113 -46.56 125.33 -59.47
C VAL A 113 -46.54 126.73 -58.87
N ALA A 114 -45.72 126.98 -57.84
CA ALA A 114 -45.61 128.29 -57.21
C ALA A 114 -44.98 129.35 -58.14
N GLU A 115 -43.93 129.00 -58.89
CA GLU A 115 -43.33 129.88 -59.91
C GLU A 115 -44.34 130.22 -61.01
N LYS A 116 -45.07 129.22 -61.51
CA LYS A 116 -46.12 129.42 -62.52
C LYS A 116 -47.20 130.40 -62.03
N ALA A 117 -47.67 130.23 -60.80
CA ALA A 117 -48.70 131.11 -60.21
C ALA A 117 -48.20 132.56 -60.03
N SER A 118 -46.92 132.75 -59.65
CA SER A 118 -46.29 134.07 -59.52
C SER A 118 -46.21 134.81 -60.87
N LEU A 119 -45.79 134.10 -61.92
CA LEU A 119 -45.72 134.64 -63.29
C LEU A 119 -47.10 135.03 -63.84
N GLU A 120 -48.13 134.20 -63.59
CA GLU A 120 -49.52 134.52 -63.96
C GLU A 120 -50.02 135.79 -63.25
N GLY A 121 -49.66 136.00 -61.97
CA GLY A 121 -50.00 137.19 -61.20
C GLY A 121 -49.32 138.48 -61.70
N MET A 122 -48.06 138.40 -62.14
CA MET A 122 -47.35 139.52 -62.77
C MET A 122 -48.01 139.94 -64.10
N LEU A 123 -48.46 138.96 -64.89
CA LEU A 123 -49.10 139.18 -66.18
C LEU A 123 -50.49 139.84 -66.06
N GLN A 124 -51.18 139.62 -64.93
CA GLN A 124 -52.44 140.29 -64.61
C GLN A 124 -52.27 141.77 -64.21
N LYS A 125 -51.21 142.11 -63.47
CA LYS A 125 -50.91 143.49 -63.05
C LYS A 125 -50.54 144.40 -64.23
N ALA A 126 -49.75 143.90 -65.19
CA ALA A 126 -49.35 144.66 -66.38
C ALA A 126 -50.55 145.04 -67.30
N ASN A 127 -51.66 144.31 -67.24
CA ASN A 127 -52.83 144.55 -68.08
C ASN A 127 -53.80 145.63 -67.55
N MET A 128 -53.67 146.12 -66.29
CA MET A 128 -54.64 147.05 -65.71
C MET A 128 -54.31 148.56 -65.86
N GLU A 129 -53.08 148.96 -66.21
CA GLU A 129 -52.64 150.36 -66.13
C GLU A 129 -52.90 151.24 -67.39
N LYS A 130 -53.81 150.85 -68.31
CA LYS A 130 -54.07 151.60 -69.58
C LYS A 130 -55.32 152.51 -69.62
N GLY A 131 -55.81 153.07 -68.50
CA GLY A 131 -57.01 153.93 -68.54
C GLY A 131 -57.11 155.09 -67.54
N VAL A 132 -56.74 156.30 -68.00
CA VAL A 132 -57.15 157.67 -67.58
C VAL A 132 -56.29 158.44 -66.54
N ASP A 133 -55.71 159.52 -67.09
CA ASP A 133 -55.21 160.82 -66.59
C ASP A 133 -53.88 161.04 -65.82
N LYS A 134 -53.05 161.85 -66.52
CA LYS A 134 -51.92 162.73 -66.15
C LYS A 134 -50.58 162.17 -65.61
N PHE A 135 -49.63 162.23 -66.56
CA PHE A 135 -48.19 162.54 -66.49
C PHE A 135 -47.15 161.40 -66.32
N LYS A 136 -46.74 160.89 -67.49
CA LYS A 136 -45.39 160.50 -67.96
C LYS A 136 -44.57 159.46 -67.16
N ASN A 137 -44.56 158.21 -67.63
CA ASN A 137 -43.45 157.58 -68.40
C ASN A 137 -43.85 156.15 -68.82
N SER A 138 -43.84 155.84 -70.13
CA SER A 138 -44.35 154.58 -70.71
C SER A 138 -43.27 153.50 -70.89
N ALA A 139 -43.60 152.27 -70.48
CA ALA A 139 -42.87 151.03 -70.77
C ALA A 139 -43.21 150.44 -72.17
N THR A 140 -42.29 149.69 -72.78
CA THR A 140 -42.34 149.16 -74.17
C THR A 140 -42.77 147.70 -74.27
N ASP A 141 -43.39 147.33 -75.40
CA ASP A 141 -44.04 146.04 -75.72
C ASP A 141 -43.11 144.78 -75.75
N GLU A 142 -41.79 144.93 -75.63
CA GLU A 142 -40.81 143.82 -75.76
C GLU A 142 -40.85 142.87 -74.53
N GLN A 143 -41.12 143.39 -73.34
CA GLN A 143 -41.10 142.63 -72.08
C GLN A 143 -42.27 141.64 -71.92
N ILE A 144 -43.37 141.84 -72.64
CA ILE A 144 -44.58 141.00 -72.52
C ILE A 144 -44.44 139.67 -73.30
N ASN A 145 -43.65 139.65 -74.38
CA ASN A 145 -43.52 138.48 -75.23
C ASN A 145 -42.56 137.42 -74.65
N ASP A 146 -41.48 137.85 -73.98
CA ASP A 146 -40.55 136.95 -73.31
C ASP A 146 -41.23 136.15 -72.19
N LEU A 147 -42.10 136.81 -71.40
CA LEU A 147 -42.87 136.16 -70.33
C LEU A 147 -43.84 135.08 -70.84
N ARG A 148 -44.37 135.18 -72.07
CA ARG A 148 -45.25 134.14 -72.63
C ARG A 148 -44.49 132.87 -73.03
N ASN A 149 -43.29 133.01 -73.55
CA ASN A 149 -42.48 131.85 -73.97
C ASN A 149 -41.99 131.05 -72.76
N GLU A 150 -41.62 131.73 -71.68
CA GLU A 150 -41.15 131.09 -70.45
C GLU A 150 -42.25 130.27 -69.74
N LEU A 151 -43.51 130.74 -69.79
CA LEU A 151 -44.67 130.06 -69.21
C LEU A 151 -45.00 128.73 -69.92
N LYS A 152 -44.75 128.64 -71.24
CA LYS A 152 -45.00 127.42 -72.02
C LYS A 152 -44.00 126.32 -71.67
N VAL A 153 -42.71 126.65 -71.54
CA VAL A 153 -41.65 125.71 -71.18
C VAL A 153 -41.92 125.08 -69.81
N ARG A 154 -42.26 125.90 -68.81
CA ARG A 154 -42.57 125.41 -67.46
C ARG A 154 -43.81 124.51 -67.40
N SER A 155 -44.79 124.72 -68.28
CA SER A 155 -45.98 123.87 -68.33
C SER A 155 -45.71 122.48 -68.92
N ASP A 156 -44.78 122.37 -69.88
CA ASP A 156 -44.36 121.07 -70.42
C ASP A 156 -43.48 120.29 -69.43
N GLU A 157 -42.61 120.97 -68.69
CA GLU A 157 -41.81 120.36 -67.60
C GLU A 157 -42.71 119.79 -66.49
N LEU A 158 -43.80 120.49 -66.13
CA LEU A 158 -44.75 120.04 -65.11
C LEU A 158 -45.48 118.74 -65.51
N ARG A 159 -45.81 118.58 -66.80
CA ARG A 159 -46.49 117.39 -67.32
C ARG A 159 -45.58 116.17 -67.29
N SER A 160 -44.33 116.32 -67.71
CA SER A 160 -43.31 115.26 -67.68
C SER A 160 -43.08 114.75 -66.24
N ALA A 161 -42.99 115.66 -65.26
CA ALA A 161 -42.81 115.29 -63.86
C ALA A 161 -43.98 114.46 -63.29
N HIS A 162 -45.23 114.81 -63.61
CA HIS A 162 -46.40 114.05 -63.15
C HIS A 162 -46.43 112.60 -63.69
N GLU A 163 -45.96 112.39 -64.92
CA GLU A 163 -45.94 111.06 -65.54
C GLU A 163 -44.94 110.13 -64.84
N THR A 164 -43.80 110.67 -64.41
CA THR A 164 -42.78 109.91 -63.65
C THR A 164 -43.25 109.49 -62.25
N VAL A 165 -44.00 110.34 -61.54
CA VAL A 165 -44.54 110.03 -60.21
C VAL A 165 -45.53 108.86 -60.28
N LYS A 166 -46.37 108.83 -61.32
CA LYS A 166 -47.34 107.74 -61.52
C LYS A 166 -46.67 106.39 -61.78
N GLN A 167 -45.56 106.36 -62.53
CA GLN A 167 -44.79 105.12 -62.75
C GLN A 167 -44.17 104.60 -61.45
N LEU A 168 -43.51 105.46 -60.68
CA LEU A 168 -42.88 105.08 -59.41
C LEU A 168 -43.91 104.61 -58.36
N SER A 169 -45.12 105.19 -58.35
CA SER A 169 -46.20 104.75 -57.46
C SER A 169 -46.65 103.31 -57.76
N ASN A 170 -46.74 102.92 -59.03
CA ASN A 170 -47.12 101.56 -59.41
C ASN A 170 -46.03 100.54 -59.08
N GLU A 171 -44.75 100.91 -59.22
CA GLU A 171 -43.64 100.05 -58.84
C GLU A 171 -43.60 99.78 -57.33
N LYS A 172 -43.87 100.80 -56.51
CA LYS A 172 -43.95 100.66 -55.04
C LYS A 172 -44.99 99.62 -54.62
N GLU A 173 -46.20 99.68 -55.18
CA GLU A 173 -47.30 98.79 -54.81
C GLU A 173 -47.00 97.32 -55.18
N LEU A 174 -46.31 97.08 -56.30
CA LEU A 174 -45.89 95.74 -56.72
C LEU A 174 -44.83 95.14 -55.78
N VAL A 175 -43.89 95.95 -55.31
CA VAL A 175 -42.83 95.50 -54.38
C VAL A 175 -43.40 95.18 -53.01
N GLU A 176 -44.35 95.97 -52.51
CA GLU A 176 -45.02 95.71 -51.22
C GLU A 176 -45.77 94.36 -51.20
N GLN A 177 -46.46 94.01 -52.30
CA GLN A 177 -47.14 92.72 -52.40
C GLN A 177 -46.17 91.53 -52.47
N LYS A 178 -45.02 91.68 -53.13
CA LYS A 178 -43.99 90.64 -53.20
C LYS A 178 -43.36 90.38 -51.82
N LEU A 179 -43.09 91.45 -51.07
CA LEU A 179 -42.54 91.36 -49.72
C LEU A 179 -43.45 90.57 -48.77
N HIS A 180 -44.74 90.90 -48.74
CA HIS A 180 -45.70 90.24 -47.84
C HIS A 180 -45.88 88.74 -48.14
N ARG A 181 -45.85 88.35 -49.43
CA ARG A 181 -45.94 86.94 -49.83
C ARG A 181 -44.70 86.15 -49.45
N ALA A 182 -43.51 86.74 -49.49
CA ALA A 182 -42.26 86.09 -49.13
C ALA A 182 -42.19 85.84 -47.61
N GLU A 183 -42.52 86.86 -46.79
CA GLU A 183 -42.49 86.75 -45.31
C GLU A 183 -43.42 85.64 -44.79
N LYS A 184 -44.63 85.52 -45.37
CA LYS A 184 -45.61 84.51 -44.93
C LYS A 184 -45.22 83.07 -45.28
N LYS A 185 -44.52 82.85 -46.40
CA LYS A 185 -44.04 81.52 -46.80
C LYS A 185 -42.93 81.03 -45.86
N LEU A 186 -41.95 81.88 -45.58
CA LEU A 186 -40.84 81.60 -44.67
C LEU A 186 -41.32 81.20 -43.27
N MET A 187 -42.32 81.92 -42.73
CA MET A 187 -42.84 81.63 -41.39
C MET A 187 -43.49 80.24 -41.29
N ASN A 188 -44.24 79.82 -42.30
CA ASN A 188 -44.91 78.51 -42.31
C ASN A 188 -43.91 77.35 -42.48
N GLU A 189 -42.88 77.53 -43.31
CA GLU A 189 -41.83 76.53 -43.52
C GLU A 189 -41.01 76.32 -42.24
N ALA A 190 -40.63 77.41 -41.55
CA ALA A 190 -39.93 77.33 -40.27
C ALA A 190 -40.71 76.55 -39.20
N GLN A 191 -42.00 76.83 -39.03
CA GLN A 191 -42.84 76.12 -38.05
C GLN A 191 -43.04 74.63 -38.36
N ASN A 192 -43.08 74.25 -39.64
CA ASN A 192 -43.25 72.85 -40.03
C ASN A 192 -41.97 72.04 -39.79
N LEU A 193 -40.80 72.60 -40.13
CA LEU A 193 -39.51 71.96 -39.90
C LEU A 193 -39.26 71.75 -38.40
N GLU A 194 -39.55 72.75 -37.57
CA GLU A 194 -39.35 72.66 -36.11
C GLU A 194 -40.21 71.55 -35.47
N LYS A 195 -41.47 71.41 -35.91
CA LYS A 195 -42.35 70.31 -35.47
C LYS A 195 -41.85 68.94 -35.93
N GLN A 196 -41.26 68.84 -37.12
CA GLN A 196 -40.72 67.60 -37.64
C GLN A 196 -39.49 67.14 -36.83
N PHE A 197 -38.54 68.04 -36.59
CA PHE A 197 -37.34 67.73 -35.80
C PHE A 197 -37.66 67.38 -34.34
N SER A 198 -38.62 68.07 -33.71
CA SER A 198 -39.03 67.74 -32.34
C SER A 198 -39.55 66.31 -32.23
N ARG A 199 -40.36 65.85 -33.19
CA ARG A 199 -40.91 64.48 -33.21
C ARG A 199 -39.84 63.42 -33.42
N GLU A 200 -38.86 63.70 -34.28
CA GLU A 200 -37.77 62.77 -34.57
C GLU A 200 -36.84 62.60 -33.37
N ARG A 201 -36.48 63.70 -32.68
CA ARG A 201 -35.75 63.67 -31.41
C ARG A 201 -36.43 62.83 -30.34
N ASP A 202 -37.72 63.04 -30.11
CA ASP A 202 -38.46 62.29 -29.08
C ASP A 202 -38.51 60.78 -29.38
N THR A 203 -38.57 60.42 -30.66
CA THR A 203 -38.58 59.02 -31.11
C THR A 203 -37.20 58.38 -30.90
N LEU A 204 -36.12 59.08 -31.25
CA LEU A 204 -34.75 58.60 -31.04
C LEU A 204 -34.45 58.42 -29.54
N ARG A 205 -34.86 59.39 -28.71
CA ARG A 205 -34.63 59.35 -27.26
C ARG A 205 -35.26 58.13 -26.59
N LYS A 206 -36.50 57.79 -26.98
CA LYS A 206 -37.17 56.58 -26.47
C LYS A 206 -36.41 55.31 -26.87
N ARG A 207 -35.90 55.27 -28.10
CA ARG A 207 -35.17 54.09 -28.61
C ARG A 207 -33.81 53.90 -27.93
N VAL A 208 -33.10 54.99 -27.62
CA VAL A 208 -31.85 54.94 -26.85
C VAL A 208 -32.09 54.33 -25.47
N SER A 209 -33.12 54.82 -24.76
CA SER A 209 -33.47 54.29 -23.42
C SER A 209 -33.83 52.80 -23.42
N GLU A 210 -34.49 52.30 -24.48
CA GLU A 210 -34.77 50.87 -24.62
C GLU A 210 -33.50 50.02 -24.82
N LEU A 211 -32.53 50.53 -25.56
CA LEU A 211 -31.27 49.82 -25.84
C LEU A 211 -30.38 49.78 -24.59
N GLU A 212 -30.29 50.88 -23.84
CA GLU A 212 -29.57 50.93 -22.55
C GLU A 212 -30.10 49.88 -21.57
N LYS A 213 -31.42 49.73 -21.48
CA LYS A 213 -32.04 48.72 -20.61
C LYS A 213 -31.67 47.29 -21.03
N LYS A 214 -31.69 47.00 -22.33
CA LYS A 214 -31.31 45.67 -22.86
C LYS A 214 -29.84 45.37 -22.63
N LEU A 215 -28.97 46.36 -22.77
CA LEU A 215 -27.54 46.23 -22.52
C LEU A 215 -27.29 45.82 -21.06
N MET A 216 -27.91 46.52 -20.11
CA MET A 216 -27.77 46.25 -18.68
C MET A 216 -28.21 44.83 -18.29
N GLU A 217 -29.29 44.32 -18.91
CA GLU A 217 -29.80 42.97 -18.67
C GLU A 217 -28.81 41.90 -19.19
N GLN A 218 -28.26 42.08 -20.40
CA GLN A 218 -27.26 41.17 -20.97
C GLN A 218 -25.95 41.14 -20.17
N THR A 219 -25.47 42.30 -19.68
CA THR A 219 -24.27 42.36 -18.85
C THR A 219 -24.43 41.57 -17.55
N LYS A 220 -25.63 41.60 -16.95
CA LYS A 220 -25.93 40.85 -15.73
C LYS A 220 -25.91 39.34 -15.97
N GLU A 221 -26.51 38.88 -17.06
CA GLU A 221 -26.51 37.45 -17.44
C GLU A 221 -25.09 36.93 -17.70
N PHE A 222 -24.24 37.74 -18.37
CA PHE A 222 -22.85 37.41 -18.63
C PHE A 222 -22.05 37.18 -17.33
N SER A 223 -22.17 38.11 -16.37
CA SER A 223 -21.45 38.01 -15.08
C SER A 223 -21.81 36.74 -14.28
N VAL A 224 -23.07 36.31 -14.34
CA VAL A 224 -23.54 35.08 -13.68
C VAL A 224 -22.96 33.83 -14.36
N ALA A 225 -22.89 33.82 -15.70
CA ALA A 225 -22.31 32.72 -16.45
C ALA A 225 -20.80 32.57 -16.19
N GLU A 226 -20.07 33.68 -16.10
CA GLU A 226 -18.64 33.71 -15.81
C GLU A 226 -18.33 33.13 -14.41
N SER A 227 -19.13 33.50 -13.40
CA SER A 227 -18.98 32.96 -12.04
C SER A 227 -19.23 31.44 -11.98
N MET A 228 -20.23 30.94 -12.72
CA MET A 228 -20.50 29.50 -12.80
C MET A 228 -19.39 28.72 -13.50
N LEU A 229 -18.78 29.29 -14.55
CA LEU A 229 -17.64 28.69 -15.24
C LEU A 229 -16.45 28.53 -14.29
N SER A 230 -16.11 29.57 -13.53
CA SER A 230 -15.02 29.52 -12.54
C SER A 230 -15.21 28.39 -11.51
N LEU A 231 -16.42 28.23 -10.97
CA LEU A 231 -16.73 27.17 -10.01
C LEU A 231 -16.52 25.78 -10.61
N ARG A 232 -17.04 25.54 -11.82
CA ARG A 232 -16.93 24.23 -12.50
C ARG A 232 -15.49 23.88 -12.88
N THR A 233 -14.68 24.87 -13.24
CA THR A 233 -13.24 24.65 -13.50
C THR A 233 -12.54 24.13 -12.25
N SER A 234 -12.81 24.72 -11.08
CA SER A 234 -12.22 24.26 -9.81
C SER A 234 -12.66 22.84 -9.42
N GLU A 235 -13.93 22.48 -9.65
CA GLU A 235 -14.43 21.12 -9.41
C GLU A 235 -13.75 20.08 -10.32
N LEU A 236 -13.48 20.43 -11.59
CA LEU A 236 -12.78 19.55 -12.53
C LEU A 236 -11.33 19.31 -12.13
N GLU A 237 -10.62 20.33 -11.67
CA GLU A 237 -9.25 20.20 -11.17
C GLU A 237 -9.19 19.26 -9.96
N ALA A 238 -10.14 19.38 -9.03
CA ALA A 238 -10.24 18.50 -7.87
C ALA A 238 -10.49 17.03 -8.27
N LEU A 239 -11.42 16.80 -9.21
CA LEU A 239 -11.73 15.45 -9.72
C LEU A 239 -10.54 14.82 -10.46
N GLN A 240 -9.78 15.60 -11.23
CA GLN A 240 -8.56 15.13 -11.89
C GLN A 240 -7.50 14.70 -10.87
N GLY A 241 -7.34 15.44 -9.77
CA GLY A 241 -6.46 15.07 -8.66
C GLY A 241 -6.85 13.71 -8.06
N SER A 242 -8.13 13.54 -7.71
CA SER A 242 -8.62 12.26 -7.15
C SER A 242 -8.51 11.09 -8.13
N LEU A 243 -8.67 11.31 -9.43
CA LEU A 243 -8.50 10.26 -10.44
C LEU A 243 -7.05 9.74 -10.46
N LYS A 244 -6.08 10.65 -10.40
CA LYS A 244 -4.66 10.32 -10.38
C LYS A 244 -4.27 9.50 -9.15
N GLU A 245 -4.74 9.89 -7.97
CA GLU A 245 -4.52 9.11 -6.74
C GLU A 245 -5.11 7.69 -6.84
N LEU A 246 -6.27 7.56 -7.48
CA LEU A 246 -6.94 6.27 -7.64
C LEU A 246 -6.21 5.35 -8.64
N GLU A 247 -5.57 5.91 -9.65
CA GLU A 247 -4.69 5.19 -10.57
C GLU A 247 -3.43 4.68 -9.86
N GLU A 248 -2.76 5.53 -9.07
CA GLU A 248 -1.58 5.14 -8.27
C GLU A 248 -1.92 4.02 -7.26
N LEU A 249 -3.09 4.08 -6.61
CA LEU A 249 -3.56 3.04 -5.70
C LEU A 249 -3.86 1.72 -6.41
N ARG A 250 -4.35 1.75 -7.66
CA ARG A 250 -4.59 0.53 -8.46
C ARG A 250 -3.28 -0.17 -8.81
N GLU A 251 -2.28 0.59 -9.25
CA GLU A 251 -0.94 0.02 -9.53
C GLU A 251 -0.33 -0.61 -8.29
N MET A 252 -0.39 0.08 -7.13
CA MET A 252 0.12 -0.46 -5.87
C MET A 252 -0.60 -1.75 -5.46
N LYS A 253 -1.92 -1.84 -5.65
CA LYS A 253 -2.69 -3.04 -5.36
C LYS A 253 -2.26 -4.22 -6.22
N GLU A 254 -2.06 -4.01 -7.52
CA GLU A 254 -1.59 -5.07 -8.42
C GLU A 254 -0.19 -5.59 -8.05
N ASP A 255 0.70 -4.71 -7.58
CA ASP A 255 2.02 -5.10 -7.09
C ASP A 255 1.93 -5.92 -5.79
N ILE A 256 1.04 -5.53 -4.88
CA ILE A 256 0.77 -6.29 -3.65
C ILE A 256 0.22 -7.67 -3.99
N ASP A 257 -0.74 -7.76 -4.91
CA ASP A 257 -1.34 -9.04 -5.31
C ASP A 257 -0.30 -9.95 -5.98
N ARG A 258 0.60 -9.40 -6.81
CA ARG A 258 1.73 -10.13 -7.38
C ARG A 258 2.69 -10.66 -6.31
N LYS A 259 3.07 -9.82 -5.33
CA LYS A 259 3.95 -10.25 -4.23
C LYS A 259 3.28 -11.32 -3.37
N ASN A 260 2.00 -11.15 -3.03
CA ASN A 260 1.24 -12.13 -2.26
C ASN A 260 1.17 -13.48 -2.97
N ALA A 261 0.90 -13.50 -4.28
CA ALA A 261 0.90 -14.73 -5.07
C ALA A 261 2.28 -15.42 -5.08
N GLN A 262 3.36 -14.65 -5.20
CA GLN A 262 4.72 -15.18 -5.14
C GLN A 262 5.04 -15.77 -3.75
N THR A 263 4.70 -15.06 -2.67
CA THR A 263 4.91 -15.54 -1.30
C THR A 263 4.10 -16.81 -1.03
N ALA A 264 2.85 -16.88 -1.50
CA ALA A 264 2.01 -18.08 -1.37
C ALA A 264 2.61 -19.29 -2.09
N ALA A 265 3.19 -19.10 -3.29
CA ALA A 265 3.86 -20.16 -4.02
C ALA A 265 5.13 -20.68 -3.31
N ILE A 266 5.92 -19.78 -2.72
CA ILE A 266 7.10 -20.15 -1.93
C ILE A 266 6.68 -20.95 -0.68
N LEU A 267 5.68 -20.47 0.06
CA LEU A 267 5.16 -21.15 1.25
C LEU A 267 4.63 -22.56 0.92
N LYS A 268 3.91 -22.70 -0.20
CA LYS A 268 3.42 -24.01 -0.66
C LYS A 268 4.58 -24.97 -0.93
N LYS A 269 5.61 -24.53 -1.65
CA LYS A 269 6.80 -25.35 -1.94
C LYS A 269 7.56 -25.74 -0.67
N GLN A 270 7.69 -24.82 0.28
CA GLN A 270 8.33 -25.10 1.57
C GLN A 270 7.52 -26.13 2.39
N ALA A 271 6.19 -26.02 2.41
CA ALA A 271 5.32 -27.01 3.05
C ALA A 271 5.47 -28.40 2.42
N GLU A 272 5.49 -28.50 1.08
CA GLU A 272 5.71 -29.78 0.38
C GLU A 272 7.08 -30.40 0.73
N GLN A 273 8.14 -29.58 0.74
CA GLN A 273 9.48 -30.04 1.13
C GLN A 273 9.56 -30.51 2.59
N LEU A 274 8.88 -29.83 3.51
CA LEU A 274 8.84 -30.24 4.91
C LEU A 274 8.18 -31.61 5.07
N VAL A 275 7.07 -31.86 4.39
CA VAL A 275 6.39 -33.17 4.40
C VAL A 275 7.29 -34.28 3.85
N GLU A 276 8.02 -34.01 2.76
CA GLU A 276 8.95 -34.97 2.18
C GLU A 276 10.12 -35.28 3.14
N ILE A 277 10.73 -34.26 3.75
CA ILE A 277 11.82 -34.43 4.72
C ILE A 277 11.33 -35.20 5.95
N GLU A 278 10.14 -34.91 6.47
CA GLU A 278 9.55 -35.66 7.60
C GLU A 278 9.37 -37.14 7.28
N SER A 279 8.92 -37.46 6.06
CA SER A 279 8.78 -38.85 5.59
C SER A 279 10.13 -39.56 5.51
N LEU A 280 11.12 -38.95 4.83
CA LEU A 280 12.47 -39.50 4.70
C LEU A 280 13.15 -39.69 6.05
N TYR A 281 12.97 -38.74 6.98
CA TYR A 281 13.49 -38.84 8.33
C TYR A 281 12.88 -40.00 9.11
N LYS A 282 11.59 -40.29 8.92
CA LYS A 282 10.92 -41.42 9.56
C LYS A 282 11.43 -42.75 9.03
N GLU A 283 11.64 -42.85 7.72
CA GLU A 283 12.25 -44.04 7.10
C GLU A 283 13.69 -44.26 7.56
N GLU A 284 14.50 -43.19 7.60
CA GLU A 284 15.88 -43.24 8.11
C GLU A 284 15.91 -43.75 9.55
N GLN A 285 15.03 -43.29 10.43
CA GLN A 285 14.99 -43.77 11.82
C GLN A 285 14.71 -45.27 11.93
N ILE A 286 13.77 -45.78 11.13
CA ILE A 286 13.45 -47.21 11.09
C ILE A 286 14.66 -48.01 10.60
N LEU A 287 15.29 -47.55 9.51
CA LEU A 287 16.48 -48.19 8.95
C LEU A 287 17.65 -48.14 9.93
N ARG A 288 17.89 -47.02 10.60
CA ARG A 288 18.94 -46.87 11.61
C ARG A 288 18.74 -47.84 12.76
N LYS A 289 17.52 -47.94 13.30
CA LYS A 289 17.18 -48.93 14.32
C LYS A 289 17.44 -50.35 13.83
N ARG A 290 17.04 -50.67 12.59
CA ARG A 290 17.26 -51.99 11.99
C ARG A 290 18.75 -52.31 11.83
N TYR A 291 19.53 -51.41 11.24
CA TYR A 291 20.95 -51.60 11.00
C TYR A 291 21.76 -51.64 12.29
N PHE A 292 21.40 -50.83 13.29
CA PHE A 292 22.00 -50.89 14.61
C PHE A 292 21.85 -52.28 15.22
N ASN A 293 20.62 -52.80 15.26
CA ASN A 293 20.38 -54.15 15.81
C ASN A 293 21.05 -55.24 14.96
N MET A 294 21.08 -55.11 13.64
CA MET A 294 21.79 -56.05 12.77
C MET A 294 23.30 -56.04 13.03
N MET A 295 23.92 -54.88 13.24
CA MET A 295 25.33 -54.79 13.62
C MET A 295 25.60 -55.43 14.97
N GLU A 296 24.70 -55.26 15.93
CA GLU A 296 24.82 -55.92 17.22
C GLU A 296 24.60 -57.44 17.12
N ASP A 297 23.66 -57.91 16.32
CA ASP A 297 23.48 -59.35 16.08
C ASP A 297 24.72 -59.97 15.38
N MET A 298 25.35 -59.23 14.45
CA MET A 298 26.58 -59.67 13.76
C MET A 298 27.77 -59.80 14.71
N LYS A 299 27.82 -59.05 15.82
CA LYS A 299 28.83 -59.22 16.87
C LYS A 299 28.59 -60.45 17.75
N GLY A 300 27.53 -61.21 17.50
CA GLY A 300 27.18 -62.42 18.27
C GLY A 300 26.11 -62.15 19.34
N LYS A 301 25.17 -63.10 19.45
CA LYS A 301 24.06 -63.09 20.43
C LYS A 301 24.54 -63.26 21.88
N ILE A 302 25.65 -63.96 22.07
CA ILE A 302 26.35 -64.12 23.34
C ILE A 302 27.77 -63.62 23.12
N ARG A 303 28.23 -62.73 24.00
CA ARG A 303 29.58 -62.18 23.98
C ARG A 303 30.22 -62.37 25.34
N VAL A 304 31.49 -62.76 25.34
CA VAL A 304 32.27 -63.07 26.53
C VAL A 304 33.45 -62.12 26.57
N TYR A 305 33.46 -61.24 27.56
CA TYR A 305 34.58 -60.36 27.84
C TYR A 305 35.40 -60.91 29.00
N ALA A 306 36.72 -60.98 28.84
CA ALA A 306 37.64 -61.27 29.93
C ALA A 306 38.09 -59.96 30.58
N ARG A 307 38.04 -59.87 31.90
CA ARG A 307 38.58 -58.75 32.67
C ARG A 307 39.37 -59.27 33.85
N TRP A 308 40.64 -58.90 33.99
CA TRP A 308 41.38 -59.15 35.23
C TRP A 308 41.67 -57.86 35.96
N ARG A 309 41.59 -57.92 37.29
CA ARG A 309 41.89 -56.78 38.15
C ARG A 309 43.39 -56.70 38.43
N PRO A 310 43.90 -55.51 38.81
CA PRO A 310 45.23 -55.39 39.37
C PRO A 310 45.37 -56.18 40.67
N LEU A 311 46.61 -56.54 40.99
CA LEU A 311 46.95 -57.15 42.28
C LEU A 311 46.56 -56.21 43.43
N SER A 312 45.88 -56.77 44.43
CA SER A 312 45.52 -56.09 45.66
C SER A 312 46.75 -55.79 46.50
N VAL A 313 46.62 -54.85 47.44
CA VAL A 313 47.71 -54.51 48.38
C VAL A 313 48.19 -55.75 49.13
N LYS A 314 47.24 -56.59 49.59
CA LYS A 314 47.54 -57.83 50.30
C LYS A 314 48.38 -58.79 49.44
N GLU A 315 47.98 -59.03 48.19
CA GLU A 315 48.72 -59.91 47.26
C GLU A 315 50.12 -59.38 46.96
N LYS A 316 50.26 -58.06 46.80
CA LYS A 316 51.58 -57.42 46.60
C LYS A 316 52.48 -57.58 47.82
N THR A 317 51.95 -57.39 49.04
CA THR A 317 52.69 -57.61 50.29
C THR A 317 53.09 -59.07 50.49
N GLU A 318 52.27 -60.00 50.02
CA GLU A 318 52.55 -61.45 50.02
C GLU A 318 53.52 -61.87 48.89
N GLY A 319 54.02 -60.94 48.09
CA GLY A 319 54.99 -61.22 47.02
C GLY A 319 54.39 -61.93 45.79
N GLN A 320 53.07 -61.91 45.63
CA GLN A 320 52.40 -62.45 44.44
C GLN A 320 52.74 -61.62 43.19
N LYS A 321 52.78 -62.28 42.03
CA LYS A 321 53.09 -61.66 40.74
C LYS A 321 51.92 -61.80 39.77
N SER A 322 51.75 -60.84 38.87
CA SER A 322 50.80 -60.98 37.77
C SER A 322 51.31 -62.05 36.82
N VAL A 323 50.45 -63.00 36.48
CA VAL A 323 50.75 -64.12 35.56
C VAL A 323 49.91 -64.05 34.28
N LEU A 324 49.06 -63.04 34.15
CA LEU A 324 48.19 -62.82 33.00
C LEU A 324 48.82 -61.78 32.08
N VAL A 325 48.79 -62.05 30.78
CA VAL A 325 49.29 -61.18 29.72
C VAL A 325 48.25 -61.11 28.60
N SER A 326 48.11 -59.94 27.98
CA SER A 326 47.30 -59.74 26.76
C SER A 326 48.25 -59.46 25.59
N PRO A 327 48.43 -60.39 24.64
CA PRO A 327 49.15 -60.09 23.41
C PRO A 327 48.41 -59.07 22.52
N ASP A 328 47.08 -59.09 22.58
CA ASP A 328 46.17 -58.21 21.84
C ASP A 328 44.86 -58.01 22.64
N GLU A 329 43.88 -57.31 22.05
CA GLU A 329 42.58 -56.99 22.66
C GLU A 329 41.62 -58.18 22.78
N PHE A 330 41.96 -59.36 22.25
CA PHE A 330 41.08 -60.53 22.16
C PHE A 330 41.65 -61.79 22.81
N THR A 331 42.94 -61.80 23.12
CA THR A 331 43.68 -62.97 23.59
C THR A 331 44.18 -62.78 25.02
N LEU A 332 43.83 -63.70 25.91
CA LEU A 332 44.38 -63.79 27.26
C LEU A 332 45.37 -64.95 27.36
N GLU A 333 46.56 -64.67 27.87
CA GLU A 333 47.66 -65.61 27.98
C GLU A 333 48.10 -65.83 29.44
N HIS A 334 48.38 -67.08 29.81
CA HIS A 334 48.95 -67.41 31.13
C HIS A 334 49.92 -68.62 31.06
N PRO A 335 50.87 -68.76 32.02
CA PRO A 335 51.76 -69.91 32.10
C PRO A 335 51.02 -71.26 32.23
N TRP A 336 51.57 -72.31 31.64
CA TRP A 336 51.01 -73.67 31.71
C TRP A 336 52.08 -74.74 31.93
N LYS A 337 51.64 -75.99 32.15
CA LYS A 337 52.46 -77.11 32.63
C LYS A 337 53.64 -77.50 31.72
N ASP A 338 53.61 -77.10 30.45
CA ASP A 338 54.58 -77.50 29.42
C ASP A 338 55.57 -76.36 29.05
N ASP A 339 55.72 -75.35 29.91
CA ASP A 339 56.50 -74.10 29.67
C ASP A 339 56.05 -73.28 28.44
N LYS A 340 55.02 -73.75 27.74
CA LYS A 340 54.29 -72.99 26.73
C LYS A 340 53.15 -72.23 27.39
N PRO A 341 53.00 -70.93 27.12
CA PRO A 341 51.85 -70.21 27.58
C PRO A 341 50.56 -70.80 26.96
N LYS A 342 49.49 -70.82 27.74
CA LYS A 342 48.16 -71.19 27.27
C LYS A 342 47.38 -69.92 26.96
N GLN A 343 46.86 -69.86 25.74
CA GLN A 343 46.04 -68.76 25.25
C GLN A 343 44.55 -69.12 25.26
N HIS A 344 43.71 -68.13 25.53
CA HIS A 344 42.25 -68.21 25.45
C HIS A 344 41.75 -66.98 24.70
N GLN A 345 40.82 -67.17 23.76
CA GLN A 345 40.24 -66.09 22.97
C GLN A 345 38.87 -65.68 23.51
N PHE A 346 38.59 -64.39 23.45
CA PHE A 346 37.38 -63.73 23.93
C PHE A 346 36.94 -62.67 22.93
N ASP A 347 35.70 -62.16 23.07
CA ASP A 347 35.20 -61.07 22.23
C ASP A 347 35.88 -59.73 22.58
N HIS A 348 36.37 -59.60 23.81
CA HIS A 348 37.25 -58.50 24.25
C HIS A 348 37.98 -58.91 25.54
N VAL A 349 39.19 -58.39 25.72
CA VAL A 349 40.09 -58.64 26.84
C VAL A 349 40.47 -57.30 27.48
N PHE A 350 40.11 -57.11 28.75
CA PHE A 350 40.38 -55.92 29.56
C PHE A 350 41.46 -56.22 30.58
N ASP A 351 42.59 -55.53 30.48
CA ASP A 351 43.73 -55.73 31.37
C ASP A 351 43.56 -55.06 32.74
N ASP A 352 44.61 -55.12 33.56
CA ASP A 352 44.61 -54.53 34.90
C ASP A 352 44.70 -53.00 34.91
N THR A 353 44.88 -52.37 33.74
CA THR A 353 44.84 -50.92 33.55
C THR A 353 43.47 -50.42 33.10
N ALA A 354 42.64 -51.30 32.52
CA ALA A 354 41.31 -50.99 32.03
C ALA A 354 40.38 -50.42 33.13
N THR A 355 39.87 -49.23 32.87
CA THR A 355 39.02 -48.49 33.80
C THR A 355 37.57 -48.97 33.77
N GLN A 356 36.74 -48.47 34.69
CA GLN A 356 35.29 -48.71 34.63
C GLN A 356 34.63 -48.05 33.41
N ASP A 357 35.25 -47.00 32.87
CA ASP A 357 34.75 -46.28 31.70
C ASP A 357 34.96 -47.12 30.44
N ASP A 358 36.16 -47.66 30.25
CA ASP A 358 36.50 -48.51 29.09
C ASP A 358 35.58 -49.73 28.98
N VAL A 359 35.31 -50.38 30.12
CA VAL A 359 34.40 -51.54 30.19
C VAL A 359 32.95 -51.13 29.93
N PHE A 360 32.53 -49.95 30.38
CA PHE A 360 31.18 -49.46 30.13
C PHE A 360 31.00 -49.06 28.66
N GLU A 361 31.95 -48.38 28.04
CA GLU A 361 31.82 -47.97 26.63
C GLU A 361 31.63 -49.17 25.71
N SER A 362 32.31 -50.29 26.02
CA SER A 362 32.18 -51.57 25.32
C SER A 362 30.86 -52.32 25.56
N THR A 363 29.99 -51.84 26.45
CA THR A 363 28.67 -52.44 26.76
C THR A 363 27.52 -51.45 26.65
N LYS A 364 27.80 -50.16 26.46
CA LYS A 364 26.85 -49.03 26.44
C LYS A 364 25.72 -49.20 25.44
N PHE A 365 25.98 -49.75 24.26
CA PHE A 365 24.98 -50.00 23.22
C PHE A 365 23.88 -50.98 23.67
N LEU A 366 24.15 -51.83 24.67
CA LEU A 366 23.15 -52.74 25.24
C LEU A 366 22.05 -51.96 25.97
N VAL A 367 22.34 -50.78 26.51
CA VAL A 367 21.32 -49.90 27.11
C VAL A 367 20.35 -49.42 26.04
N GLN A 368 20.85 -48.98 24.88
CA GLN A 368 20.00 -48.60 23.74
C GLN A 368 19.18 -49.79 23.24
N SER A 369 19.77 -50.99 23.19
CA SER A 369 19.06 -52.21 22.79
C SER A 369 17.87 -52.52 23.72
N ALA A 370 18.04 -52.33 25.03
CA ALA A 370 16.94 -52.48 25.99
C ALA A 370 15.84 -51.43 25.78
N VAL A 371 16.20 -50.17 25.50
CA VAL A 371 15.22 -49.10 25.17
C VAL A 371 14.45 -49.40 23.88
N ASP A 372 15.12 -50.03 22.92
CA ASP A 372 14.58 -50.43 21.63
C ASP A 372 13.59 -51.61 21.71
N GLY A 373 13.51 -52.27 22.87
CA GLY A 373 12.58 -53.36 23.14
C GLY A 373 13.22 -54.75 23.26
N TYR A 374 14.54 -54.85 23.29
CA TYR A 374 15.25 -56.13 23.42
C TYR A 374 15.43 -56.55 24.88
N ASN A 375 15.64 -57.86 25.07
CA ASN A 375 15.99 -58.45 26.36
C ASN A 375 17.51 -58.56 26.46
N VAL A 376 18.10 -57.78 27.34
CA VAL A 376 19.53 -57.68 27.56
C VAL A 376 19.85 -58.22 28.95
N CYS A 377 20.87 -59.08 29.02
CA CYS A 377 21.40 -59.60 30.27
C CYS A 377 22.93 -59.46 30.28
N ILE A 378 23.46 -58.77 31.28
CA ILE A 378 24.88 -58.65 31.54
C ILE A 378 25.15 -59.35 32.86
N PHE A 379 26.01 -60.35 32.87
CA PHE A 379 26.37 -61.06 34.08
C PHE A 379 27.89 -61.12 34.28
N ALA A 380 28.34 -61.01 35.52
CA ALA A 380 29.73 -61.17 35.89
C ALA A 380 29.98 -62.56 36.49
N TYR A 381 30.96 -63.27 35.95
CA TYR A 381 31.34 -64.62 36.37
C TYR A 381 32.82 -64.65 36.81
N GLY A 382 33.14 -65.49 37.80
CA GLY A 382 34.50 -65.68 38.28
C GLY A 382 34.56 -66.08 39.75
N GLN A 383 35.76 -66.43 40.23
CA GLN A 383 35.97 -66.81 41.63
C GLN A 383 35.73 -65.64 42.60
N THR A 384 35.54 -65.95 43.87
CA THR A 384 35.50 -64.92 44.93
C THR A 384 36.76 -64.05 44.90
N GLY A 385 36.58 -62.73 44.98
CA GLY A 385 37.68 -61.76 44.93
C GLY A 385 38.21 -61.41 43.53
N SER A 386 37.62 -61.92 42.44
CA SER A 386 38.07 -61.59 41.07
C SER A 386 37.64 -60.21 40.55
N GLY A 387 36.68 -59.53 41.21
CA GLY A 387 36.18 -58.22 40.78
C GLY A 387 34.78 -58.20 40.15
N LYS A 388 33.96 -59.25 40.33
CA LYS A 388 32.57 -59.32 39.82
C LYS A 388 31.70 -58.13 40.27
N THR A 389 31.54 -57.97 41.59
CA THR A 389 30.78 -56.87 42.18
C THR A 389 31.37 -55.50 41.83
N PHE A 390 32.70 -55.38 41.76
CA PHE A 390 33.37 -54.16 41.29
C PHE A 390 33.00 -53.85 39.84
N THR A 391 32.89 -54.84 38.96
CA THR A 391 32.48 -54.61 37.57
C THR A 391 31.01 -54.21 37.47
N ILE A 392 30.11 -54.95 38.13
CA ILE A 392 28.66 -54.71 38.01
C ILE A 392 28.22 -53.44 38.74
N TYR A 393 28.67 -53.21 39.96
CA TYR A 393 28.21 -52.09 40.80
C TYR A 393 29.31 -51.05 41.02
N GLY A 394 30.56 -51.50 41.20
CA GLY A 394 31.70 -50.61 41.44
C GLY A 394 31.78 -50.13 42.88
N SER A 395 32.41 -48.98 43.05
CA SER A 395 32.48 -48.23 44.32
C SER A 395 32.06 -46.79 44.10
N ASP A 396 31.88 -46.03 45.18
CA ASP A 396 31.43 -44.63 45.10
C ASP A 396 32.34 -43.77 44.21
N ASN A 397 33.65 -44.01 44.28
CA ASN A 397 34.64 -43.30 43.47
C ASN A 397 34.84 -43.91 42.07
N ASN A 398 34.47 -45.18 41.88
CA ASN A 398 34.63 -45.90 40.62
C ASN A 398 33.34 -46.66 40.27
N PRO A 399 32.29 -45.94 39.83
CA PRO A 399 31.00 -46.53 39.51
C PRO A 399 31.14 -47.63 38.44
N GLY A 400 30.51 -48.77 38.67
CA GLY A 400 30.52 -49.91 37.73
C GLY A 400 29.47 -49.78 36.63
N LEU A 401 29.16 -50.90 35.99
CA LEU A 401 28.24 -50.96 34.85
C LEU A 401 26.82 -50.49 35.20
N THR A 402 26.27 -50.92 36.33
CA THR A 402 24.88 -50.61 36.74
C THR A 402 24.63 -49.11 36.94
N PRO A 403 25.41 -48.36 37.74
CA PRO A 403 25.20 -46.92 37.90
C PRO A 403 25.47 -46.14 36.60
N ARG A 404 26.43 -46.57 35.78
CA ARG A 404 26.72 -45.94 34.46
C ARG A 404 25.61 -46.21 33.44
N ALA A 405 25.07 -47.42 33.41
CA ALA A 405 23.94 -47.78 32.56
C ALA A 405 22.66 -47.05 32.99
N THR A 406 22.48 -46.82 34.30
CA THR A 406 21.40 -45.98 34.82
C THR A 406 21.51 -44.57 34.27
N GLU A 407 22.70 -43.97 34.30
CA GLU A 407 22.92 -42.63 33.72
C GLU A 407 22.62 -42.60 32.22
N GLU A 408 23.15 -43.58 31.47
CA GLU A 408 22.93 -43.68 30.03
C GLU A 408 21.46 -43.88 29.68
N LEU A 409 20.73 -44.70 30.45
CA LEU A 409 19.31 -44.96 30.25
C LEU A 409 18.51 -43.65 30.34
N PHE A 410 18.73 -42.85 31.38
CA PHE A 410 18.05 -41.56 31.53
C PHE A 410 18.50 -40.54 30.49
N ARG A 411 19.76 -40.58 30.04
CA ARG A 411 20.24 -39.78 28.91
C ARG A 411 19.49 -40.09 27.61
N VAL A 412 19.30 -41.37 27.29
CA VAL A 412 18.53 -41.82 26.12
C VAL A 412 17.06 -41.42 26.25
N ILE A 413 16.44 -41.64 27.41
CA ILE A 413 15.05 -41.24 27.68
C ILE A 413 14.87 -39.73 27.49
N HIS A 414 15.78 -38.91 28.02
CA HIS A 414 15.70 -37.46 27.90
C HIS A 414 15.87 -36.97 26.46
N ARG A 415 16.80 -37.59 25.70
CA ARG A 415 17.02 -37.31 24.28
C ARG A 415 15.76 -37.57 23.46
N ASP A 416 15.06 -38.67 23.74
CA ASP A 416 13.96 -39.17 22.92
C ASP A 416 12.57 -38.83 23.47
N ARG A 417 12.47 -38.02 24.54
CA ARG A 417 11.23 -37.66 25.25
C ARG A 417 10.13 -37.04 24.38
N ASN A 418 10.51 -36.32 23.33
CA ASN A 418 9.56 -35.67 22.42
C ASN A 418 8.96 -36.65 21.40
N LYS A 419 9.54 -37.86 21.30
CA LYS A 419 9.14 -38.91 20.34
C LYS A 419 8.49 -40.10 21.03
N PHE A 420 8.89 -40.39 22.27
CA PHE A 420 8.44 -41.55 23.03
C PHE A 420 8.05 -41.18 24.46
N CYS A 421 6.99 -41.82 24.95
CA CYS A 421 6.65 -41.87 26.37
C CYS A 421 7.28 -43.12 26.98
N PHE A 422 8.03 -42.96 28.07
CA PHE A 422 8.73 -44.05 28.75
C PHE A 422 8.11 -44.36 30.10
N THR A 423 8.06 -45.64 30.46
CA THR A 423 7.72 -46.12 31.80
C THR A 423 8.79 -47.12 32.23
N LEU A 424 9.41 -46.84 33.38
CA LEU A 424 10.45 -47.67 33.96
C LEU A 424 9.92 -48.41 35.17
N LYS A 425 10.23 -49.70 35.25
CA LYS A 425 9.94 -50.53 36.41
C LYS A 425 11.16 -51.35 36.79
N ALA A 426 11.51 -51.41 38.06
CA ALA A 426 12.67 -52.15 38.54
C ALA A 426 12.28 -53.17 39.60
N TYR A 427 12.96 -54.31 39.58
CA TYR A 427 12.92 -55.29 40.67
C TYR A 427 14.33 -55.83 40.92
N MET A 428 14.60 -56.25 42.15
CA MET A 428 15.90 -56.77 42.56
C MET A 428 15.71 -58.00 43.45
N VAL A 429 16.30 -59.12 43.04
CA VAL A 429 16.16 -60.41 43.70
C VAL A 429 17.52 -61.05 43.94
N GLU A 430 17.58 -61.86 44.98
CA GLU A 430 18.73 -62.68 45.33
C GLU A 430 18.35 -64.16 45.19
N LEU A 431 19.22 -64.95 44.57
CA LEU A 431 19.11 -66.40 44.50
C LEU A 431 20.15 -67.02 45.42
N TYR A 432 19.67 -67.63 46.50
CA TYR A 432 20.49 -68.29 47.51
C TYR A 432 19.96 -69.70 47.77
N GLN A 433 20.81 -70.73 47.61
CA GLN A 433 20.44 -72.14 47.78
C GLN A 433 19.10 -72.52 47.09
N ASP A 434 19.00 -72.30 45.77
CA ASP A 434 17.80 -72.56 44.96
C ASP A 434 16.52 -71.79 45.42
N THR A 435 16.65 -70.82 46.34
CA THR A 435 15.55 -69.98 46.86
C THR A 435 15.70 -68.54 46.41
N LEU A 436 14.62 -67.97 45.84
CA LEU A 436 14.56 -66.56 45.50
C LEU A 436 14.11 -65.71 46.70
N VAL A 437 14.80 -64.60 46.92
CA VAL A 437 14.51 -63.59 47.95
C VAL A 437 14.31 -62.23 47.28
N ASP A 438 13.24 -61.54 47.63
CA ASP A 438 12.96 -60.18 47.17
C ASP A 438 13.69 -59.17 48.06
N LEU A 439 14.62 -58.41 47.48
CA LEU A 439 15.44 -57.43 48.21
C LEU A 439 14.77 -56.06 48.33
N LEU A 440 13.66 -55.83 47.63
CA LEU A 440 12.96 -54.54 47.63
C LEU A 440 11.67 -54.58 48.45
N LEU A 441 11.27 -55.75 48.93
CA LEU A 441 10.06 -55.95 49.74
C LEU A 441 10.05 -55.02 50.96
N PRO A 442 9.01 -54.18 51.14
CA PRO A 442 8.88 -53.34 52.32
C PRO A 442 8.81 -54.19 53.60
N LYS A 443 9.42 -53.70 54.70
CA LYS A 443 9.52 -54.45 55.98
C LYS A 443 8.17 -54.92 56.54
N ASN A 444 7.09 -54.19 56.24
CA ASN A 444 5.74 -54.48 56.73
C ASN A 444 4.91 -55.33 55.76
N ALA A 445 5.44 -55.67 54.59
CA ALA A 445 4.73 -56.43 53.56
C ALA A 445 4.83 -57.93 53.80
N LYS A 446 3.76 -58.66 53.48
CA LYS A 446 3.73 -60.12 53.60
C LYS A 446 4.64 -60.75 52.54
N LYS A 447 5.60 -61.57 52.97
CA LYS A 447 6.43 -62.38 52.05
C LYS A 447 5.53 -63.34 51.27
N GLN A 448 5.65 -63.30 49.94
CA GLN A 448 4.99 -64.23 49.03
C GLN A 448 6.04 -65.14 48.40
N LYS A 449 5.61 -66.31 47.92
CA LYS A 449 6.49 -67.23 47.19
C LYS A 449 6.77 -66.64 45.81
N LEU A 450 8.05 -66.45 45.49
CA LEU A 450 8.49 -65.95 44.20
C LEU A 450 8.52 -67.07 43.17
N GLU A 451 7.97 -66.84 41.99
CA GLU A 451 7.91 -67.83 40.90
C GLU A 451 8.43 -67.26 39.59
N ILE A 452 9.24 -68.04 38.87
CA ILE A 452 9.81 -67.64 37.58
C ILE A 452 8.81 -68.00 36.49
N LYS A 453 8.32 -66.99 35.76
CA LYS A 453 7.37 -67.16 34.64
C LYS A 453 7.89 -66.48 33.38
N LYS A 454 7.36 -66.86 32.21
CA LYS A 454 7.59 -66.17 30.93
C LYS A 454 6.31 -65.45 30.52
N ASP A 455 6.44 -64.23 30.01
CA ASP A 455 5.31 -63.53 29.39
C ASP A 455 5.05 -64.02 27.96
N SER A 456 4.00 -63.50 27.32
CA SER A 456 3.59 -63.87 25.96
C SER A 456 4.64 -63.57 24.88
N LYS A 457 5.62 -62.71 25.17
CA LYS A 457 6.74 -62.38 24.29
C LYS A 457 8.03 -63.12 24.66
N GLY A 458 7.95 -64.06 25.60
CA GLY A 458 9.08 -64.87 26.06
C GLY A 458 10.00 -64.17 27.07
N MET A 459 9.66 -62.97 27.55
CA MET A 459 10.43 -62.28 28.59
C MET A 459 10.23 -63.00 29.93
N VAL A 460 11.31 -63.39 30.58
CA VAL A 460 11.27 -64.00 31.92
C VAL A 460 11.03 -62.92 32.97
N VAL A 461 10.04 -63.13 33.83
CA VAL A 461 9.67 -62.26 34.95
C VAL A 461 9.55 -63.09 36.24
N VAL A 462 9.81 -62.46 37.38
CA VAL A 462 9.60 -63.08 38.70
C VAL A 462 8.26 -62.61 39.23
N GLU A 463 7.26 -63.49 39.23
CA GLU A 463 5.95 -63.21 39.80
C GLU A 463 6.06 -63.05 41.33
N ASN A 464 5.23 -62.17 41.88
CA ASN A 464 5.20 -61.77 43.28
C ASN A 464 6.45 -61.00 43.78
N ALA A 465 7.43 -60.71 42.91
CA ALA A 465 8.51 -59.79 43.24
C ALA A 465 7.99 -58.35 43.31
N THR A 466 8.51 -57.57 44.24
CA THR A 466 8.20 -56.14 44.38
C THR A 466 8.72 -55.39 43.17
N LEU A 467 7.79 -54.87 42.38
CA LEU A 467 8.06 -54.10 41.18
C LEU A 467 7.87 -52.60 41.48
N LEU A 468 8.96 -51.85 41.49
CA LEU A 468 8.93 -50.40 41.77
C LEU A 468 8.89 -49.62 40.46
N THR A 469 7.93 -48.70 40.33
CA THR A 469 7.92 -47.72 39.24
C THR A 469 8.98 -46.68 39.51
N ILE A 470 9.79 -46.35 38.51
CA ILE A 470 10.90 -45.42 38.63
C ILE A 470 10.59 -44.17 37.82
N VAL A 471 10.65 -43.00 38.45
CA VAL A 471 10.41 -41.70 37.80
C VAL A 471 11.68 -40.89 37.58
N SER A 472 12.75 -41.14 38.33
CA SER A 472 14.01 -40.41 38.19
C SER A 472 15.26 -41.30 38.30
N ARG A 473 16.39 -40.76 37.84
CA ARG A 473 17.71 -41.38 37.94
C ARG A 473 18.07 -41.67 39.40
N GLU A 474 17.83 -40.71 40.27
CA GLU A 474 18.14 -40.76 41.69
C GLU A 474 17.33 -41.86 42.37
N GLU A 475 16.06 -42.05 41.98
CA GLU A 475 15.22 -43.12 42.49
C GLU A 475 15.76 -44.50 42.09
N LEU A 476 16.17 -44.69 40.83
CA LEU A 476 16.77 -45.96 40.41
C LEU A 476 18.08 -46.23 41.14
N GLN A 477 18.95 -45.22 41.29
CA GLN A 477 20.18 -45.36 42.07
C GLN A 477 19.88 -45.71 43.54
N ALA A 478 18.89 -45.08 44.16
CA ALA A 478 18.46 -45.39 45.52
C ALA A 478 17.92 -46.83 45.66
N VAL A 479 17.16 -47.31 44.66
CA VAL A 479 16.69 -48.71 44.61
C VAL A 479 17.86 -49.68 44.56
N VAL A 480 18.86 -49.41 43.74
CA VAL A 480 20.08 -50.23 43.64
C VAL A 480 20.84 -50.24 44.97
N THR A 481 21.10 -49.08 45.55
CA THR A 481 21.80 -48.95 46.84
C THR A 481 21.05 -49.70 47.95
N LYS A 482 19.73 -49.49 48.05
CA LYS A 482 18.89 -50.18 49.03
C LYS A 482 18.95 -51.70 48.90
N GLY A 483 18.89 -52.22 47.68
CA GLY A 483 18.97 -53.66 47.44
C GLY A 483 20.33 -54.25 47.83
N ILE A 484 21.43 -53.52 47.58
CA ILE A 484 22.78 -53.91 48.01
C ILE A 484 22.88 -53.90 49.54
N GLU A 485 22.37 -52.89 50.23
CA GLU A 485 22.33 -52.82 51.70
C GLU A 485 21.49 -53.95 52.31
N GLN A 486 20.35 -54.28 51.70
CA GLN A 486 19.48 -55.37 52.14
C GLN A 486 20.17 -56.74 52.01
N ARG A 487 21.00 -56.91 50.97
CA ARG A 487 21.87 -58.08 50.81
C ARG A 487 22.90 -58.17 51.95
N HIS A 488 23.49 -57.05 52.35
CA HIS A 488 24.48 -57.02 53.44
C HIS A 488 23.88 -57.26 54.84
N THR A 489 22.67 -56.77 55.11
CA THR A 489 22.03 -56.86 56.44
C THR A 489 21.42 -58.22 56.76
N SER A 490 21.17 -59.05 55.73
CA SER A 490 20.68 -60.42 55.92
C SER A 490 21.77 -61.36 56.49
N GLY A 491 23.04 -60.94 56.48
CA GLY A 491 24.16 -61.68 57.05
C GLY A 491 24.44 -61.34 58.51
N THR A 492 23.97 -62.17 59.43
CA THR A 492 24.49 -62.20 60.80
C THR A 492 25.83 -62.93 60.88
N GLN A 493 26.79 -62.29 61.55
CA GLN A 493 28.04 -62.82 62.12
C GLN A 493 28.73 -63.99 61.37
N MET A 494 29.82 -63.65 60.68
CA MET A 494 30.95 -64.53 60.32
C MET A 494 30.93 -65.26 58.97
N ASN A 495 30.38 -64.71 57.88
CA ASN A 495 30.68 -65.19 56.51
C ASN A 495 30.61 -64.10 55.43
N ALA A 496 31.47 -64.24 54.41
CA ALA A 496 31.42 -63.51 53.15
C ALA A 496 30.23 -63.98 52.29
N GLU A 497 29.01 -63.67 52.73
CA GLU A 497 27.75 -64.16 52.13
C GLU A 497 27.48 -63.60 50.72
N SER A 498 27.98 -62.40 50.41
CA SER A 498 27.89 -61.81 49.06
C SER A 498 28.62 -62.61 47.98
N SER A 499 29.48 -63.56 48.35
CA SER A 499 30.14 -64.45 47.39
C SER A 499 29.39 -65.77 47.15
N ARG A 500 28.30 -66.01 47.89
CA ARG A 500 27.58 -67.30 47.92
C ARG A 500 26.14 -67.23 47.40
N SER A 501 25.68 -66.05 47.02
CA SER A 501 24.38 -65.81 46.39
C SER A 501 24.55 -65.12 45.04
N HIS A 502 23.59 -65.34 44.13
CA HIS A 502 23.51 -64.58 42.89
C HIS A 502 22.58 -63.38 43.07
N LEU A 503 23.03 -62.20 42.66
CA LEU A 503 22.25 -60.98 42.74
C LEU A 503 21.78 -60.55 41.36
N ILE A 504 20.48 -60.33 41.20
CA ILE A 504 19.86 -59.97 39.92
C ILE A 504 19.09 -58.67 40.09
N LEU A 505 19.57 -57.61 39.45
CA LEU A 505 18.81 -56.39 39.20
C LEU A 505 18.18 -56.47 37.82
N SER A 506 16.91 -56.09 37.69
CA SER A 506 16.24 -56.00 36.39
C SER A 506 15.47 -54.70 36.27
N VAL A 507 15.68 -54.00 35.15
CA VAL A 507 14.98 -52.79 34.77
C VAL A 507 14.18 -53.08 33.50
N ILE A 508 12.87 -52.98 33.60
CA ILE A 508 11.93 -53.11 32.48
C ILE A 508 11.72 -51.71 31.91
N VAL A 509 11.92 -51.57 30.60
CA VAL A 509 11.76 -50.33 29.86
C VAL A 509 10.58 -50.49 28.91
N GLU A 510 9.48 -49.82 29.21
CA GLU A 510 8.31 -49.72 28.33
C GLU A 510 8.41 -48.38 27.58
N SER A 511 8.49 -48.42 26.25
CA SER A 511 8.54 -47.22 25.41
C SER A 511 7.38 -47.20 24.41
N THR A 512 6.63 -46.11 24.41
CA THR A 512 5.45 -45.90 23.56
C THR A 512 5.72 -44.76 22.60
N ASN A 513 5.72 -45.04 21.30
CA ASN A 513 5.94 -44.01 20.30
C ASN A 513 4.73 -43.06 20.23
N LEU A 514 4.94 -41.76 20.41
CA LEU A 514 3.85 -40.78 20.51
C LEU A 514 3.08 -40.59 19.20
N GLN A 515 3.70 -40.86 18.06
CA GLN A 515 3.06 -40.71 16.75
C GLN A 515 2.31 -41.96 16.31
N THR A 516 2.92 -43.14 16.50
CA THR A 516 2.37 -44.42 16.01
C THR A 516 1.57 -45.17 17.08
N GLN A 517 1.68 -44.77 18.34
CA GLN A 517 1.11 -45.44 19.51
C GLN A 517 1.59 -46.89 19.69
N ILE A 518 2.65 -47.30 18.96
CA ILE A 518 3.26 -48.63 19.11
C ILE A 518 4.05 -48.65 20.42
N GLN A 519 3.73 -49.63 21.26
CA GLN A 519 4.44 -49.90 22.50
C GLN A 519 5.44 -51.04 22.31
N VAL A 520 6.68 -50.82 22.71
CA VAL A 520 7.71 -51.85 22.85
C VAL A 520 8.12 -51.97 24.32
N LYS A 521 8.55 -53.16 24.70
CA LYS A 521 8.91 -53.51 26.08
C LYS A 521 10.22 -54.26 26.04
N GLY A 522 11.27 -53.66 26.56
CA GLY A 522 12.58 -54.29 26.73
C GLY A 522 12.92 -54.50 28.19
N LYS A 523 14.02 -55.21 28.43
CA LYS A 523 14.50 -55.54 29.77
C LYS A 523 16.01 -55.48 29.81
N LEU A 524 16.55 -54.79 30.81
CA LEU A 524 17.98 -54.73 31.11
C LEU A 524 18.24 -55.40 32.46
N SER A 525 18.96 -56.51 32.45
CA SER A 525 19.30 -57.26 33.66
C SER A 525 20.80 -57.22 33.93
N PHE A 526 21.17 -56.88 35.17
CA PHE A 526 22.53 -56.97 35.68
C PHE A 526 22.61 -58.08 36.72
N VAL A 527 23.52 -59.02 36.53
CA VAL A 527 23.65 -60.20 37.38
C VAL A 527 25.08 -60.30 37.94
N ASP A 528 25.19 -60.28 39.26
CA ASP A 528 26.44 -60.55 39.97
C ASP A 528 26.36 -61.99 40.51
N LEU A 529 27.04 -62.92 39.84
CA LEU A 529 26.96 -64.33 40.17
C LEU A 529 27.76 -64.65 41.44
N ALA A 530 27.40 -65.73 42.12
CA ALA A 530 28.19 -66.31 43.19
C ALA A 530 29.58 -66.76 42.70
N GLY A 531 30.51 -66.95 43.63
CA GLY A 531 31.87 -67.41 43.35
C GLY A 531 31.92 -68.78 42.68
N SER A 532 32.75 -68.91 41.65
CA SER A 532 32.93 -70.15 40.87
C SER A 532 33.95 -71.13 41.48
N GLU A 533 34.34 -70.96 42.75
CA GLU A 533 35.26 -71.85 43.43
C GLU A 533 34.73 -73.29 43.57
N ARG A 534 35.62 -74.27 43.33
CA ARG A 534 35.27 -75.69 43.42
C ARG A 534 35.24 -76.15 44.88
N VAL A 535 34.13 -76.78 45.26
CA VAL A 535 33.89 -77.40 46.59
C VAL A 535 35.02 -78.32 47.06
N LYS A 536 35.64 -79.08 46.14
CA LYS A 536 36.74 -80.02 46.48
C LYS A 536 37.99 -79.34 47.05
N LYS A 537 38.17 -78.04 46.84
CA LYS A 537 39.31 -77.26 47.36
C LYS A 537 38.98 -76.45 48.61
N SER A 538 37.70 -76.32 49.00
CA SER A 538 37.27 -75.44 50.09
C SER A 538 37.22 -76.13 51.47
N GLY A 539 37.28 -77.46 51.54
CA GLY A 539 37.22 -78.20 52.81
C GLY A 539 35.88 -78.10 53.55
N SER A 540 34.81 -77.69 52.88
CA SER A 540 33.50 -77.41 53.48
C SER A 540 32.79 -78.68 53.98
N ALA A 541 32.19 -78.62 55.17
CA ALA A 541 31.42 -79.72 55.77
C ALA A 541 30.00 -79.25 56.17
N GLY A 542 29.05 -80.17 56.27
CA GLY A 542 27.69 -79.87 56.74
C GLY A 542 26.90 -78.93 55.80
N GLU A 543 26.29 -77.88 56.36
CA GLU A 543 25.48 -76.91 55.60
C GLU A 543 26.29 -76.13 54.55
N GLN A 544 27.56 -75.83 54.84
CA GLN A 544 28.46 -75.17 53.87
C GLN A 544 28.71 -76.04 52.63
N LEU A 545 28.65 -77.37 52.76
CA LEU A 545 28.78 -78.27 51.62
C LEU A 545 27.54 -78.21 50.72
N LYS A 546 26.34 -78.20 51.31
CA LYS A 546 25.06 -78.08 50.56
C LYS A 546 24.97 -76.74 49.83
N GLU A 547 25.40 -75.67 50.48
CA GLU A 547 25.50 -74.33 49.89
C GLU A 547 26.44 -74.32 48.67
N ALA A 548 27.67 -74.83 48.85
CA ALA A 548 28.65 -74.88 47.78
C ALA A 548 28.22 -75.79 46.61
N GLN A 549 27.49 -76.87 46.89
CA GLN A 549 26.87 -77.73 45.86
C GLN A 549 25.78 -76.98 45.08
N SER A 550 24.92 -76.23 45.76
CA SER A 550 23.83 -75.47 45.12
C SER A 550 24.38 -74.37 44.21
N ILE A 551 25.41 -73.64 44.67
CA ILE A 551 26.11 -72.64 43.85
C ILE A 551 26.69 -73.28 42.60
N ASN A 552 27.48 -74.35 42.75
CA ASN A 552 28.11 -75.01 41.60
C ASN A 552 27.07 -75.64 40.64
N LYS A 553 25.96 -76.16 41.15
CA LYS A 553 24.85 -76.66 40.33
C LYS A 553 24.26 -75.55 39.46
N SER A 554 23.95 -74.39 40.06
CA SER A 554 23.41 -73.24 39.33
C SER A 554 24.39 -72.70 38.27
N LEU A 555 25.68 -72.62 38.57
CA LEU A 555 26.72 -72.20 37.62
C LEU A 555 26.97 -73.23 36.51
N SER A 556 26.90 -74.53 36.83
CA SER A 556 27.02 -75.59 35.82
C SER A 556 25.85 -75.56 34.85
N ALA A 557 24.62 -75.43 35.37
CA ALA A 557 23.42 -75.29 34.54
C ALA A 557 23.49 -74.05 33.63
N LEU A 558 24.04 -72.93 34.11
CA LEU A 558 24.29 -71.76 33.27
C LEU A 558 25.28 -72.07 32.14
N GLY A 559 26.36 -72.80 32.45
CA GLY A 559 27.33 -73.26 31.46
C GLY A 559 26.71 -74.17 30.40
N ASP A 560 25.87 -75.11 30.81
CA ASP A 560 25.16 -76.03 29.92
C ASP A 560 24.25 -75.25 28.95
N VAL A 561 23.49 -74.28 29.45
CA VAL A 561 22.62 -73.41 28.63
C VAL A 561 23.43 -72.55 27.64
N ILE A 562 24.53 -71.94 28.07
CA ILE A 562 25.38 -71.13 27.19
C ILE A 562 26.00 -72.00 26.10
N SER A 563 26.47 -73.20 26.46
CA SER A 563 27.03 -74.14 25.48
C SER A 563 25.98 -74.61 24.48
N ALA A 564 24.76 -74.89 24.94
CA ALA A 564 23.64 -75.29 24.10
C ALA A 564 23.22 -74.18 23.12
N LEU A 565 23.17 -72.93 23.59
CA LEU A 565 22.87 -71.75 22.77
C LEU A 565 23.98 -71.44 21.75
N SER A 566 25.25 -71.58 22.15
CA SER A 566 26.39 -71.34 21.26
C SER A 566 26.55 -72.39 20.17
N THR A 567 26.07 -73.61 20.40
CA THR A 567 26.11 -74.72 19.43
C THR A 567 24.79 -74.88 18.67
N GLU A 568 23.84 -73.95 18.85
CA GLU A 568 22.52 -73.93 18.22
C GLU A 568 21.73 -75.25 18.39
N THR A 569 21.91 -75.91 19.52
CA THR A 569 21.18 -77.14 19.83
C THR A 569 19.68 -76.88 20.03
N GLN A 570 18.85 -77.82 19.58
CA GLN A 570 17.38 -77.67 19.64
C GLN A 570 16.83 -77.78 21.07
N HIS A 571 17.50 -78.50 21.96
CA HIS A 571 17.18 -78.58 23.38
C HIS A 571 18.16 -77.73 24.17
N ILE A 572 17.64 -76.80 24.96
CA ILE A 572 18.39 -75.96 25.89
C ILE A 572 18.24 -76.51 27.30
#